data_AF-A0A1A8QIK9-F1
#
_entry.id   AF-A0A1A8QIK9-F1
#
_cell.length_a   1.000
_cell.length_b   1.000
_cell.length_c   1.000
_cell.angle_alpha   90.00
_cell.angle_beta   90.00
_cell.angle_gamma   90.00
#
_symmetry.space_group_name_H-M   'P 1'
#
loop_
_entity.id
_entity.type
_entity.pdbx_description
1 polymer ?
#
loop_
_entity_poly.entity_id
_entity_poly.type
_entity_poly.pdbx_seq_one_letter_code
_entity_poly.pdbx_strand_id
1 'polypeptide(L)'
;NRPLYCRINMIIPVLDRFFNQEDPRPDFRLSRESFVVLLGLLNQDRRHGWGATIETLVFLLWLASGTSYRVVSRVFGMPRSTVHDIIHRVTEDVVAILHQ
;
A
#
# COMPACT_ATOMS: atom_id res chain seq x y z
N ASN A 1 -15.80 -3.97 -18.13
CA ASN A 1 -14.60 -4.57 -18.75
C ASN A 1 -13.35 -3.92 -18.13
N ARG A 2 -12.81 -4.45 -17.03
CA ARG A 2 -11.55 -3.95 -16.45
C ARG A 2 -10.38 -4.54 -17.24
N PRO A 3 -9.37 -3.75 -17.66
CA PRO A 3 -8.26 -4.25 -18.45
C PRO A 3 -7.48 -5.34 -17.69
N LEU A 4 -7.15 -6.42 -18.39
CA LEU A 4 -6.50 -7.65 -17.88
C LEU A 4 -5.09 -7.44 -17.30
N TYR A 5 -4.52 -6.24 -17.38
CA TYR A 5 -3.14 -5.95 -16.95
C TYR A 5 -2.99 -5.61 -15.46
N CYS A 6 -4.08 -5.44 -14.71
CA CYS A 6 -4.05 -5.06 -13.29
C CYS A 6 -4.57 -6.19 -12.37
N ARG A 7 -4.19 -7.44 -12.64
CA ARG A 7 -4.49 -8.51 -11.67
C ARG A 7 -3.46 -8.45 -10.56
N ILE A 8 -3.93 -8.19 -9.35
CA ILE A 8 -3.14 -8.31 -8.13
C ILE A 8 -2.54 -9.72 -8.10
N ASN A 9 -1.23 -9.81 -7.92
CA ASN A 9 -0.58 -11.11 -7.81
C ASN A 9 -0.91 -11.73 -6.45
N MET A 10 -1.93 -12.58 -6.41
CA MET A 10 -2.38 -13.29 -5.20
C MET A 10 -1.40 -14.38 -4.74
N ILE A 11 -0.30 -14.63 -5.47
CA ILE A 11 0.81 -15.45 -4.95
C ILE A 11 1.51 -14.74 -3.79
N ILE A 12 1.34 -13.41 -3.67
CA ILE A 12 1.92 -12.63 -2.59
C ILE A 12 1.10 -12.87 -1.31
N PRO A 13 1.63 -13.59 -0.30
CA PRO A 13 0.84 -14.00 0.86
C PRO A 13 0.26 -12.81 1.65
N VAL A 14 1.00 -11.69 1.69
CA VAL A 14 0.57 -10.47 2.37
C VAL A 14 -0.68 -9.86 1.74
N LEU A 15 -0.80 -9.93 0.41
CA LEU A 15 -1.94 -9.41 -0.32
C LEU A 15 -3.09 -10.39 -0.29
N ASP A 16 -2.81 -11.69 -0.43
CA ASP A 16 -3.81 -12.74 -0.31
C ASP A 16 -4.56 -12.64 1.02
N ARG A 17 -3.84 -12.64 2.15
CA ARG A 17 -4.43 -12.44 3.48
C ARG A 17 -5.23 -11.14 3.58
N PHE A 18 -4.68 -10.03 3.07
CA PHE A 18 -5.36 -8.75 3.10
C PHE A 18 -6.67 -8.75 2.31
N PHE A 19 -6.70 -9.35 1.12
CA PHE A 19 -7.89 -9.39 0.26
C PHE A 19 -8.89 -10.48 0.67
N ASN A 20 -8.46 -11.54 1.36
CA ASN A 20 -9.31 -12.55 1.99
C ASN A 20 -9.93 -12.07 3.32
N GLN A 21 -9.84 -10.78 3.62
CA GLN A 21 -10.40 -10.14 4.82
C GLN A 21 -9.79 -10.61 6.15
N GLU A 22 -8.60 -11.23 6.12
CA GLU A 22 -7.88 -11.57 7.35
C GLU A 22 -7.39 -10.31 8.09
N ASP A 23 -6.96 -10.49 9.33
CA ASP A 23 -6.40 -9.41 10.15
C ASP A 23 -5.08 -8.91 9.52
N PRO A 24 -4.99 -7.63 9.11
CA PRO A 24 -3.78 -7.10 8.50
C PRO A 24 -2.68 -6.74 9.51
N ARG A 25 -2.95 -6.76 10.82
CA ARG A 25 -1.97 -6.36 11.85
C ARG A 25 -0.64 -7.13 11.84
N PRO A 26 -0.59 -8.46 11.60
CA PRO A 26 0.67 -9.20 11.60
C PRO A 26 1.67 -8.66 10.57
N ASP A 27 1.18 -8.21 9.42
CA ASP A 27 2.02 -7.79 8.30
C ASP A 27 2.17 -6.26 8.20
N PHE A 28 1.09 -5.52 8.45
CA PHE A 28 1.02 -4.07 8.26
C PHE A 28 1.03 -3.28 9.56
N ARG A 29 0.99 -3.95 10.73
CA ARG A 29 0.92 -3.35 12.08
C ARG A 29 -0.28 -2.40 12.28
N LEU A 30 -1.31 -2.54 11.46
CA LEU A 30 -2.48 -1.67 11.43
C LEU A 30 -3.74 -2.53 11.32
N SER A 31 -4.82 -2.18 12.01
CA SER A 31 -6.10 -2.90 11.90
C SER A 31 -6.82 -2.56 10.59
N ARG A 32 -7.80 -3.38 10.22
CA ARG A 32 -8.61 -3.15 9.02
C ARG A 32 -9.41 -1.86 9.10
N GLU A 33 -9.96 -1.55 10.27
CA GLU A 33 -10.75 -0.34 10.53
C GLU A 33 -9.88 0.91 10.35
N SER A 34 -8.70 0.93 10.98
CA SER A 34 -7.74 2.02 10.82
C SER A 34 -7.27 2.15 9.37
N PHE A 35 -7.12 1.04 8.65
CA PHE A 35 -6.74 1.06 7.24
C PHE A 35 -7.81 1.74 6.38
N VAL A 36 -9.08 1.43 6.62
CA VAL A 36 -10.20 2.05 5.90
C VAL A 36 -10.26 3.55 6.16
N VAL A 37 -10.06 3.97 7.42
CA VAL A 37 -10.00 5.40 7.77
C VAL A 37 -8.83 6.08 7.07
N LEU A 38 -7.62 5.50 7.15
CA LEU A 38 -6.42 6.02 6.48
C LEU A 38 -6.62 6.12 4.97
N LEU A 39 -7.22 5.10 4.36
CA LEU A 39 -7.52 5.09 2.94
C LEU A 39 -8.52 6.21 2.59
N GLY A 40 -9.55 6.46 3.42
CA GLY A 40 -10.48 7.56 3.22
C GLY A 40 -9.80 8.94 3.23
N LEU A 41 -8.77 9.12 4.05
CA LEU A 41 -7.97 10.34 4.10
C LEU A 41 -7.04 10.48 2.89
N LEU A 42 -6.39 9.39 2.46
CA LEU A 42 -5.42 9.39 1.35
C LEU A 42 -6.05 9.30 -0.05
N ASN A 43 -7.30 8.85 -0.17
CA ASN A 43 -7.94 8.53 -1.45
C ASN A 43 -8.67 9.73 -2.09
N GLN A 44 -8.46 10.96 -1.61
CA GLN A 44 -9.26 12.12 -2.04
C GLN A 44 -9.10 12.45 -3.54
N ASP A 45 -7.98 12.13 -4.20
CA ASP A 45 -7.73 12.53 -5.61
C ASP A 45 -7.09 11.47 -6.53
N ARG A 46 -7.02 10.22 -6.09
CA ARG A 46 -6.19 9.21 -6.75
C ARG A 46 -6.85 8.56 -7.98
N ARG A 47 -6.78 9.24 -9.13
CA ARG A 47 -7.30 8.74 -10.43
C ARG A 47 -6.30 7.90 -11.26
N HIS A 48 -5.01 7.88 -10.90
CA HIS A 48 -3.94 7.22 -11.67
C HIS A 48 -2.96 6.44 -10.78
N GLY A 49 -2.23 5.48 -11.35
CA GLY A 49 -1.22 4.65 -10.66
C GLY A 49 -1.70 3.26 -10.26
N TRP A 50 -1.15 2.69 -9.19
CA TRP A 50 -1.45 1.32 -8.71
C TRP A 50 -2.76 1.24 -7.88
N GLY A 51 -3.44 2.37 -7.71
CA GLY A 51 -4.63 2.52 -6.87
C GLY A 51 -4.27 2.81 -5.41
N ALA A 52 -5.10 3.63 -4.74
CA ALA A 52 -4.82 4.09 -3.38
C ALA A 52 -4.60 2.93 -2.40
N THR A 53 -5.42 1.87 -2.49
CA THR A 53 -5.29 0.69 -1.62
C THR A 53 -3.92 0.05 -1.71
N ILE A 54 -3.43 -0.28 -2.91
CA ILE A 54 -2.14 -0.96 -3.08
C ILE A 54 -1.01 -0.05 -2.61
N GLU A 55 -1.08 1.24 -2.92
CA GLU A 55 -0.03 2.17 -2.55
C GLU A 55 0.05 2.43 -1.05
N THR A 56 -1.09 2.52 -0.36
CA THR A 56 -1.13 2.55 1.11
C THR A 56 -0.57 1.27 1.70
N LEU A 57 -0.86 0.09 1.14
CA LEU A 57 -0.28 -1.18 1.61
C LEU A 57 1.24 -1.24 1.39
N VAL A 58 1.74 -0.74 0.26
CA VAL A 58 3.18 -0.61 -0.02
C VAL A 58 3.85 0.26 1.04
N PHE A 59 3.25 1.42 1.33
CA PHE A 59 3.75 2.35 2.35
C PHE A 59 3.73 1.74 3.76
N LEU A 60 2.63 1.09 4.16
CA LEU A 60 2.51 0.46 5.48
C LEU A 60 3.51 -0.68 5.65
N LEU A 61 3.68 -1.53 4.63
CA LEU A 61 4.68 -2.59 4.70
C LEU A 61 6.11 -2.03 4.74
N TRP A 62 6.37 -0.92 4.05
CA TRP A 62 7.66 -0.22 4.15
C TRP A 62 7.94 0.24 5.57
N LEU A 63 6.97 0.85 6.26
CA LEU A 63 7.10 1.23 7.67
C LEU A 63 7.29 -0.01 8.56
N ALA A 64 6.47 -1.05 8.37
CA ALA A 64 6.52 -2.28 9.17
C ALA A 64 7.83 -3.07 8.99
N SER A 65 8.48 -2.97 7.84
CA SER A 65 9.74 -3.66 7.50
C SER A 65 11.01 -2.83 7.75
N GLY A 66 10.91 -1.76 8.54
CA GLY A 66 12.08 -0.93 8.89
C GLY A 66 12.63 -0.17 7.70
N THR A 67 11.73 0.43 6.92
CA THR A 67 12.00 1.29 5.76
C THR A 67 12.82 0.63 4.64
N SER A 68 12.67 -0.68 4.46
CA SER A 68 13.42 -1.45 3.46
C SER A 68 12.74 -1.50 2.09
N TYR A 69 13.18 -0.64 1.16
CA TYR A 69 12.75 -0.70 -0.26
C TYR A 69 12.95 -2.07 -0.90
N ARG A 70 14.00 -2.80 -0.50
CA ARG A 70 14.30 -4.13 -1.04
C ARG A 70 13.26 -5.17 -0.62
N VAL A 71 12.83 -5.15 0.64
CA VAL A 71 11.81 -6.09 1.14
C VAL A 71 10.50 -5.85 0.43
N VAL A 72 10.05 -4.60 0.38
CA VAL A 72 8.78 -4.22 -0.22
C VAL A 72 8.77 -4.49 -1.73
N SER A 73 9.85 -4.17 -2.44
CA SER A 73 10.03 -4.50 -3.86
C SER A 73 9.89 -5.99 -4.14
N ARG A 74 10.49 -6.84 -3.30
CA ARG A 74 10.36 -8.30 -3.44
C ARG A 74 8.96 -8.80 -3.12
N VAL A 75 8.34 -8.30 -2.05
CA VAL A 75 7.01 -8.73 -1.62
C VAL A 75 5.96 -8.34 -2.67
N PHE A 76 6.00 -7.11 -3.18
CA PHE A 76 5.02 -6.62 -4.15
C PHE A 76 5.36 -6.98 -5.60
N GLY A 77 6.54 -7.56 -5.87
CA GLY A 77 7.02 -7.81 -7.23
C GLY A 77 7.21 -6.53 -8.07
N MET A 78 7.44 -5.40 -7.40
CA MET A 78 7.58 -4.09 -8.03
C MET A 78 9.06 -3.70 -8.17
N PRO A 79 9.46 -2.97 -9.23
CA PRO A 79 10.77 -2.35 -9.29
C PRO A 79 11.01 -1.43 -8.08
N ARG A 80 12.27 -1.35 -7.60
CA ARG A 80 12.61 -0.48 -6.46
C ARG A 80 12.31 1.00 -6.71
N SER A 81 12.48 1.47 -7.94
CA SER A 81 12.11 2.83 -8.35
C SER A 81 10.62 3.08 -8.15
N THR A 82 9.76 2.16 -8.62
CA THR A 82 8.31 2.24 -8.42
C THR A 82 7.94 2.26 -6.94
N VAL A 83 8.55 1.41 -6.12
CA VAL A 83 8.32 1.39 -4.67
C VAL A 83 8.75 2.70 -4.03
N HIS A 84 9.91 3.24 -4.43
CA HIS A 84 10.40 4.53 -3.97
C HIS A 84 9.44 5.67 -4.30
N ASP A 85 8.98 5.75 -5.54
CA ASP A 85 8.04 6.79 -5.99
C ASP A 85 6.70 6.72 -5.26
N ILE A 86 6.18 5.50 -5.04
CA ILE A 86 4.96 5.29 -4.24
C ILE A 86 5.17 5.77 -2.80
N ILE A 87 6.25 5.36 -2.15
CA ILE A 87 6.53 5.72 -0.75
C ILE A 87 6.65 7.22 -0.60
N HIS A 88 7.41 7.89 -1.47
CA HIS A 88 7.56 9.34 -1.41
C HIS A 88 6.22 10.05 -1.57
N ARG A 89 5.42 9.66 -2.57
CA ARG A 89 4.10 10.24 -2.78
C ARG A 89 3.17 10.05 -1.59
N VAL A 90 3.05 8.83 -1.07
CA VAL A 90 2.18 8.56 0.09
C VAL A 90 2.71 9.27 1.34
N THR A 91 4.03 9.45 1.47
CA THR A 91 4.63 10.23 2.56
C THR A 91 4.21 11.69 2.47
N GLU A 92 4.26 12.31 1.29
CA GLU A 92 3.79 13.67 1.06
C GLU A 92 2.30 13.81 1.42
N ASP A 93 1.46 12.86 1.00
CA ASP A 93 0.03 12.84 1.32
C ASP A 93 -0.20 12.75 2.85
N VAL A 94 0.53 11.88 3.55
CA VAL A 94 0.43 11.73 5.02
C VAL A 94 0.89 13.00 5.74
N VAL A 95 2.00 13.60 5.29
CA VAL A 95 2.53 14.85 5.85
C VAL A 95 1.53 15.99 5.64
N ALA A 96 0.91 16.08 4.47
CA ALA A 96 -0.13 17.08 4.20
C ALA A 96 -1.32 16.94 5.16
N ILE A 97 -1.78 15.72 5.45
CA ILE A 97 -2.86 15.47 6.43
C ILE A 97 -2.43 15.86 7.86
N LEU A 98 -1.18 15.59 8.25
CA LEU A 98 -0.69 15.91 9.59
C LEU A 98 -0.53 17.42 9.84
N HIS A 99 -0.34 18.20 8.77
CA HIS A 99 -0.16 19.65 8.84
C HIS A 99 -1.41 20.46 8.46
N GLN A 100 -2.55 19.80 8.27
CA GLN A 100 -3.88 20.42 8.19
C GLN A 100 -4.42 20.77 9.58
#